data_AF-A0A2W1B5S9-F1
#
_entry.id   AF-A0A2W1B5S9-F1
#
_cell.length_a   1.000
_cell.length_b   1.000
_cell.length_c   1.000
_cell.angle_alpha   90.00
_cell.angle_beta   90.00
_cell.angle_gamma   90.00
#
_symmetry.space_group_name_H-M   'P 1'
#
loop_
_entity.id
_entity.type
_entity.pdbx_description
1 polymer ?
#
loop_
_entity_poly.entity_id
_entity_poly.type
_entity_poly.pdbx_seq_one_letter_code
_entity_poly.pdbx_strand_id
1 'polypeptide(L)'
;MIYVAPMRSLVQEMVGNFSKRLSAYNMKVSELTGDHQLTREQIEATQLIVCTPEKWDIITRKGGERSFTNLVRLIIIDEVHLLHDERGPVLEALVARTLRTVEQTQEEVRLVGLSATLPNYTDVAAFLRVKPEHGLFYFDNSFRPVALEQQYIGVTEKKALKRFQVMNDIVYEKTMEHAGRNQILVFVHSRKETGKTARAIRDMCLEKDTLGQFLREGSASMEVLRTEAEQVKNPELRELLPYGFAIHHAGMSRVDRTLVEDLFADRHIQVRLDLSPVVASGML
;
A
#
# COMPACT_ATOMS: atom_id res chain seq x y z
N MET A 1 21.07 -0.80 9.71
CA MET A 1 20.17 0.22 9.11
C MET A 1 18.75 -0.10 9.52
N ILE A 2 17.92 0.92 9.73
CA ILE A 2 16.51 0.75 10.09
C ILE A 2 15.65 1.41 9.01
N TYR A 3 14.63 0.71 8.54
CA TYR A 3 13.58 1.24 7.67
C TYR A 3 12.26 1.20 8.43
N VAL A 4 11.68 2.37 8.69
CA VAL A 4 10.42 2.52 9.39
C VAL A 4 9.33 2.74 8.36
N ALA A 5 8.42 1.79 8.23
CA ALA A 5 7.29 1.85 7.30
C ALA A 5 5.96 2.04 8.05
N PRO A 6 5.03 2.83 7.50
CA PRO A 6 3.73 3.12 8.12
C PRO A 6 2.90 1.87 8.42
N MET A 7 2.86 0.90 7.50
CA MET A 7 1.94 -0.24 7.55
C MET A 7 2.67 -1.57 7.52
N ARG A 8 2.08 -2.59 8.16
CA ARG A 8 2.64 -3.96 8.18
C ARG A 8 2.72 -4.59 6.78
N SER A 9 1.74 -4.33 5.92
CA SER A 9 1.75 -4.80 4.52
C SER A 9 2.97 -4.26 3.78
N LEU A 10 3.22 -2.97 3.90
CA LEU A 10 4.39 -2.31 3.30
C LEU A 10 5.71 -2.84 3.91
N VAL A 11 5.77 -3.15 5.20
CA VAL A 11 6.96 -3.81 5.79
C VAL A 11 7.29 -5.13 5.06
N GLN A 12 6.31 -6.00 4.88
CA GLN A 12 6.50 -7.30 4.23
C GLN A 12 6.95 -7.17 2.78
N GLU A 13 6.34 -6.24 2.05
CA GLU A 13 6.70 -5.94 0.67
C GLU A 13 8.14 -5.40 0.58
N MET A 14 8.49 -4.41 1.41
CA MET A 14 9.81 -3.81 1.43
C MET A 14 10.90 -4.81 1.84
N VAL A 15 10.60 -5.75 2.74
CA VAL A 15 11.53 -6.86 3.03
C VAL A 15 11.75 -7.73 1.80
N GLY A 16 10.70 -8.10 1.08
CA GLY A 16 10.83 -8.88 -0.16
C GLY A 16 11.65 -8.14 -1.22
N ASN A 17 11.38 -6.85 -1.42
CA ASN A 17 12.05 -6.00 -2.40
C ASN A 17 13.53 -5.78 -2.04
N PHE A 18 13.83 -5.35 -0.81
CA PHE A 18 15.19 -5.14 -0.35
C PHE A 18 15.98 -6.45 -0.28
N SER A 19 15.39 -7.57 0.13
CA SER A 19 16.08 -8.87 0.15
C SER A 19 16.55 -9.26 -1.25
N LYS A 20 15.69 -9.08 -2.28
CA LYS A 20 16.05 -9.35 -3.67
C LYS A 20 17.15 -8.41 -4.15
N ARG A 21 17.00 -7.09 -3.96
CA ARG A 21 17.95 -6.07 -4.45
C ARG A 21 19.30 -6.09 -3.74
N LEU A 22 19.33 -6.40 -2.44
CA LEU A 22 20.55 -6.38 -1.62
C LEU A 22 21.23 -7.75 -1.53
N SER A 23 20.64 -8.80 -2.12
CA SER A 23 21.23 -10.14 -2.18
C SER A 23 22.63 -10.16 -2.79
N ALA A 24 22.86 -9.34 -3.84
CA ALA A 24 24.16 -9.21 -4.50
C ALA A 24 25.29 -8.71 -3.57
N TYR A 25 24.93 -8.04 -2.46
CA TYR A 25 25.87 -7.53 -1.46
C TYR A 25 25.96 -8.43 -0.22
N ASN A 26 25.34 -9.61 -0.24
CA ASN A 26 25.23 -10.53 0.91
C ASN A 26 24.64 -9.87 2.17
N MET A 27 23.78 -8.86 1.99
CA MET A 27 23.12 -8.20 3.11
C MET A 27 21.84 -8.94 3.49
N LYS A 28 21.70 -9.23 4.78
CA LYS A 28 20.48 -9.81 5.35
C LYS A 28 19.50 -8.70 5.70
N VAL A 29 18.28 -8.87 5.20
CA VAL A 29 17.12 -8.02 5.50
C VAL A 29 16.14 -8.84 6.33
N SER A 30 15.57 -8.27 7.38
CA SER A 30 14.55 -8.95 8.17
C SER A 30 13.47 -7.99 8.64
N GLU A 31 12.25 -8.50 8.77
CA GLU A 31 11.17 -7.76 9.37
C GLU A 31 11.23 -7.83 10.90
N LEU A 32 10.74 -6.77 11.53
CA LEU A 32 10.52 -6.72 12.96
C LEU A 32 9.13 -6.15 13.22
N THR A 33 8.17 -7.04 13.42
CA THR A 33 6.75 -6.73 13.57
C THR A 33 6.23 -7.20 14.94
N GLY A 34 4.95 -6.97 15.23
CA GLY A 34 4.34 -7.44 16.48
C GLY A 34 4.48 -8.95 16.68
N ASP A 35 4.31 -9.71 15.59
CA ASP A 35 4.20 -11.17 15.59
C ASP A 35 5.55 -11.86 15.37
N HIS A 36 6.50 -11.19 14.69
CA HIS A 36 7.87 -11.67 14.50
C HIS A 36 8.85 -10.99 15.46
N GLN A 37 9.38 -11.77 16.41
CA GLN A 37 10.51 -11.37 17.24
C GLN A 37 11.77 -12.05 16.72
N LEU A 38 12.80 -11.25 16.42
CA LEU A 38 14.11 -11.77 16.07
C LEU A 38 14.87 -12.12 17.35
N THR A 39 15.57 -13.25 17.36
CA THR A 39 16.53 -13.55 18.41
C THR A 39 17.72 -12.58 18.31
N ARG A 40 18.47 -12.43 19.40
CA ARG A 40 19.67 -11.58 19.42
C ARG A 40 20.66 -11.93 18.30
N GLU A 41 20.89 -13.23 18.08
CA GLU A 41 21.77 -13.72 17.01
C GLU A 41 21.26 -13.33 15.62
N GLN A 42 19.94 -13.37 15.40
CA GLN A 42 19.34 -12.94 14.13
C GLN A 42 19.47 -11.43 13.93
N ILE A 43 19.31 -10.63 14.99
CA ILE A 43 19.49 -9.18 14.94
C ILE A 43 20.95 -8.85 14.60
N GLU A 44 21.90 -9.47 15.27
CA GLU A 44 23.34 -9.27 15.03
C GLU A 44 23.76 -9.68 13.61
N ALA A 45 23.10 -10.69 13.03
CA ALA A 45 23.33 -11.11 11.65
C ALA A 45 22.66 -10.22 10.60
N THR A 46 21.71 -9.34 10.97
CA THR A 46 20.88 -8.57 10.05
C THR A 46 21.41 -7.14 9.86
N GLN A 47 21.59 -6.72 8.61
CA GLN A 47 22.11 -5.37 8.29
C GLN A 47 20.98 -4.34 8.06
N LEU A 48 19.81 -4.78 7.57
CA LEU A 48 18.64 -3.94 7.37
C LEU A 48 17.43 -4.52 8.09
N ILE A 49 16.89 -3.77 9.04
CA ILE A 49 15.66 -4.13 9.74
C ILE A 49 14.53 -3.25 9.22
N VAL A 50 13.44 -3.86 8.78
CA VAL A 50 12.22 -3.17 8.35
C VAL A 50 11.15 -3.35 9.42
N CYS A 51 10.57 -2.27 9.92
CA CYS A 51 9.65 -2.32 11.06
C CYS A 51 8.60 -1.21 11.03
N THR A 52 7.59 -1.30 11.90
CA THR A 52 6.63 -0.20 12.11
C THR A 52 7.13 0.77 13.18
N PRO A 53 6.67 2.04 13.17
CA PRO A 53 7.04 3.03 14.18
C PRO A 53 6.84 2.52 15.61
N GLU A 54 5.70 1.88 15.89
CA GLU A 54 5.36 1.39 17.23
C GLU A 54 6.34 0.32 17.70
N LYS A 55 6.72 -0.60 16.81
CA LYS A 55 7.64 -1.67 17.15
C LYS A 55 9.03 -1.10 17.46
N TRP A 56 9.50 -0.17 16.64
CA TRP A 56 10.78 0.50 16.86
C TRP A 56 10.77 1.34 18.14
N ASP A 57 9.67 2.02 18.44
CA ASP A 57 9.50 2.79 19.68
C ASP A 57 9.57 1.88 20.92
N ILE A 58 8.88 0.73 20.91
CA ILE A 58 8.95 -0.25 22.01
C ILE A 58 10.39 -0.73 22.25
N ILE A 59 11.11 -1.05 21.18
CA ILE A 59 12.49 -1.55 21.25
C ILE A 59 13.42 -0.51 21.87
N THR A 60 13.34 0.73 21.37
CA THR A 60 14.20 1.82 21.82
C THR A 60 13.83 2.32 23.23
N ARG A 61 12.60 2.09 23.72
CA ARG A 61 12.20 2.33 25.12
C ARG A 61 12.70 1.24 26.08
N LYS A 62 12.68 -0.03 25.69
CA LYS A 62 12.94 -1.16 26.60
C LYS A 62 14.38 -1.28 27.09
N GLY A 63 15.33 -0.49 26.56
CA GLY A 63 16.58 -0.08 27.22
C GLY A 63 17.58 -1.17 27.63
N GLY A 64 17.23 -2.46 27.62
CA GLY A 64 18.07 -3.58 28.03
C GLY A 64 19.01 -4.08 26.94
N GLU A 65 18.70 -3.81 25.67
CA GLU A 65 19.48 -4.27 24.50
C GLU A 65 20.14 -3.08 23.77
N ARG A 66 20.82 -2.20 24.52
CA ARG A 66 21.58 -1.07 23.94
C ARG A 66 22.68 -1.49 22.95
N SER A 67 23.00 -2.79 22.82
CA SER A 67 24.12 -3.23 21.98
C SER A 67 23.89 -2.93 20.50
N PHE A 68 22.68 -3.15 19.97
CA PHE A 68 22.44 -2.98 18.53
C PHE A 68 21.91 -1.60 18.16
N THR A 69 21.21 -0.89 19.07
CA THR A 69 20.77 0.49 18.81
C THR A 69 21.96 1.42 18.57
N ASN A 70 23.09 1.17 19.24
CA ASN A 70 24.33 1.93 19.05
C ASN A 70 25.02 1.61 17.71
N LEU A 71 24.69 0.48 17.07
CA LEU A 71 25.21 0.13 15.74
C LEU A 71 24.43 0.81 14.61
N VAL A 72 23.28 1.42 14.91
CA VAL A 72 22.43 2.06 13.89
C VAL A 72 23.10 3.35 13.42
N ARG A 73 23.46 3.40 12.13
CA ARG A 73 24.01 4.60 11.47
C ARG A 73 23.06 5.29 10.50
N LEU A 74 21.94 4.63 10.18
CA LEU A 74 20.94 5.12 9.22
C LEU A 74 19.55 4.67 9.65
N ILE A 75 18.63 5.62 9.73
CA ILE A 75 17.20 5.41 9.89
C ILE A 75 16.48 6.09 8.72
N ILE A 76 15.75 5.30 7.94
CA ILE A 76 14.85 5.76 6.89
C ILE A 76 13.44 5.74 7.48
N ILE A 77 12.76 6.88 7.45
CA ILE A 77 11.38 7.01 7.88
C ILE A 77 10.55 7.22 6.61
N ASP A 78 9.79 6.20 6.26
CA ASP A 78 8.87 6.25 5.13
C ASP A 78 7.55 6.88 5.56
N GLU A 79 6.94 7.62 4.64
CA GLU A 79 5.70 8.37 4.85
C GLU A 79 5.69 9.23 6.12
N VAL A 80 6.67 10.12 6.26
CA VAL A 80 6.79 11.10 7.36
C VAL A 80 5.54 11.98 7.51
N HIS A 81 4.73 12.11 6.46
CA HIS A 81 3.43 12.77 6.53
C HIS A 81 2.44 12.13 7.53
N LEU A 82 2.71 10.90 7.99
CA LEU A 82 2.03 10.30 9.14
C LEU A 82 2.17 11.10 10.45
N LEU A 83 3.06 12.09 10.52
CA LEU A 83 3.07 13.06 11.62
C LEU A 83 1.71 13.74 11.83
N HIS A 84 0.88 13.83 10.79
CA HIS A 84 -0.47 14.41 10.87
C HIS A 84 -1.56 13.41 11.30
N ASP A 85 -1.23 12.13 11.48
CA ASP A 85 -2.15 11.06 11.89
C ASP A 85 -2.11 10.88 13.43
N GLU A 86 -3.06 10.12 14.00
CA GLU A 86 -3.08 9.72 15.42
C GLU A 86 -1.80 8.98 15.85
N ARG A 87 -1.07 8.42 14.88
CA ARG A 87 0.21 7.71 15.07
C ARG A 87 1.43 8.65 15.03
N GLY A 88 1.25 9.92 14.68
CA GLY A 88 2.30 10.93 14.63
C GLY A 88 3.16 11.04 15.91
N PRO A 89 2.57 11.00 17.12
CA PRO A 89 3.34 11.06 18.37
C PRO A 89 4.39 9.95 18.53
N VAL A 90 4.18 8.79 17.90
CA VAL A 90 5.15 7.67 17.93
C VAL A 90 6.38 8.01 17.09
N LEU A 91 6.18 8.61 15.91
CA LEU A 91 7.26 9.09 15.06
C LEU A 91 8.02 10.25 15.72
N GLU A 92 7.30 11.19 16.35
CA GLU A 92 7.89 12.27 17.15
C GLU A 92 8.81 11.75 18.24
N ALA A 93 8.31 10.79 19.04
CA ALA A 93 9.10 10.17 20.11
C ALA A 93 10.35 9.46 19.58
N LEU A 94 10.26 8.79 18.42
CA LEU A 94 11.37 8.10 17.79
C LEU A 94 12.47 9.05 17.33
N VAL A 95 12.11 10.11 16.60
CA VAL A 95 13.06 11.11 16.11
C VAL A 95 13.69 11.85 17.28
N ALA A 96 12.87 12.34 18.22
CA ALA A 96 13.36 13.07 19.39
C ALA A 96 14.34 12.22 20.23
N ARG A 97 14.03 10.94 20.43
CA ARG A 97 14.93 10.01 21.12
C ARG A 97 16.23 9.79 20.36
N THR A 98 16.15 9.59 19.04
CA THR A 98 17.33 9.39 18.19
C THR A 98 18.24 10.62 18.25
N LEU A 99 17.70 11.81 18.05
CA LEU A 99 18.45 13.07 18.11
C LEU A 99 19.08 13.29 19.48
N ARG A 100 18.34 13.03 20.56
CA ARG A 100 18.87 13.13 21.91
C ARG A 100 19.98 12.11 22.19
N THR A 101 19.87 10.90 21.66
CA THR A 101 20.95 9.90 21.74
C THR A 101 22.19 10.39 20.99
N VAL A 102 22.04 10.91 19.77
CA VAL A 102 23.16 11.48 18.98
C VAL A 102 23.85 12.60 19.76
N GLU A 103 23.09 13.52 20.37
CA GLU A 103 23.66 14.60 21.19
C GLU A 103 24.42 14.06 22.42
N GLN A 104 23.94 12.99 23.04
CA GLN A 104 24.56 12.41 24.24
C GLN A 104 25.80 11.57 23.93
N THR A 105 25.76 10.76 22.87
CA THR A 105 26.85 9.84 22.52
C THR A 105 27.87 10.45 21.57
N GLN A 106 27.53 11.57 20.92
CA GLN A 106 28.29 12.17 19.81
C GLN A 106 28.48 11.19 18.63
N GLU A 107 27.64 10.17 18.56
CA GLU A 107 27.62 9.21 17.47
C GLU A 107 26.52 9.58 16.49
N GLU A 108 26.90 10.06 15.31
CA GLU A 108 25.93 10.51 14.31
C GLU A 108 25.10 9.34 13.74
N VAL A 109 23.80 9.61 13.57
CA VAL A 109 22.83 8.75 12.88
C VAL A 109 22.22 9.56 11.75
N ARG A 110 22.33 9.06 10.51
CA ARG A 110 21.70 9.69 9.36
C ARG A 110 20.19 9.43 9.37
N LEU A 111 19.41 10.49 9.35
CA LEU A 111 17.96 10.43 9.17
C LEU A 111 17.62 10.72 7.70
N VAL A 112 16.76 9.88 7.11
CA VAL A 112 16.20 10.09 5.78
C VAL A 112 14.69 10.03 5.90
N GLY A 113 14.00 11.14 5.67
CA GLY A 113 12.53 11.20 5.65
C GLY A 113 12.02 11.15 4.22
N LEU A 114 11.13 10.19 3.92
CA LEU A 114 10.36 10.14 2.68
C LEU A 114 8.94 10.60 2.99
N SER A 115 8.37 11.45 2.14
CA SER A 115 7.04 11.99 2.38
C SER A 115 6.36 12.33 1.06
N ALA A 116 5.04 12.14 1.02
CA ALA A 116 4.18 12.85 0.09
C ALA A 116 4.37 14.38 0.21
N THR A 117 3.91 15.12 -0.81
CA THR A 117 3.95 16.58 -0.83
C THR A 117 3.13 17.16 0.33
N LEU A 118 3.82 17.72 1.32
CA LEU A 118 3.23 18.40 2.47
C LEU A 118 3.34 19.92 2.30
N PRO A 119 2.37 20.72 2.77
CA PRO A 119 2.52 22.17 2.81
C PRO A 119 3.58 22.62 3.83
N ASN A 120 3.74 21.90 4.95
CA ASN A 120 4.64 22.21 6.07
C ASN A 120 5.98 21.44 6.02
N TYR A 121 6.49 21.14 4.81
CA TYR A 121 7.71 20.35 4.63
C TYR A 121 8.97 21.00 5.26
N THR A 122 8.99 22.33 5.39
CA THR A 122 10.07 23.06 6.07
C THR A 122 10.14 22.77 7.56
N ASP A 123 8.99 22.63 8.21
CA ASP A 123 8.91 22.32 9.64
C ASP A 123 9.34 20.88 9.90
N VAL A 124 8.94 19.96 9.00
CA VAL A 124 9.40 18.56 9.02
C VAL A 124 10.91 18.47 8.83
N ALA A 125 11.49 19.26 7.92
CA ALA A 125 12.93 19.33 7.74
C ALA A 125 13.65 19.84 9.00
N ALA A 126 13.13 20.91 9.63
CA ALA A 126 13.68 21.42 10.88
C ALA A 126 13.60 20.37 12.02
N PHE A 127 12.47 19.68 12.13
CA PHE A 127 12.24 18.59 13.08
C PHE A 127 13.24 17.44 12.90
N LEU A 128 13.55 17.06 11.64
CA LEU A 128 14.55 16.03 11.32
C LEU A 128 16.00 16.54 11.31
N ARG A 129 16.25 17.81 11.68
CA ARG A 129 17.57 18.49 11.62
C ARG A 129 18.19 18.48 10.22
N VAL A 130 17.36 18.51 9.18
CA VAL A 130 17.80 18.57 7.79
C VAL A 130 18.24 20.00 7.46
N LYS A 131 19.42 20.14 6.83
CA LYS A 131 19.90 21.43 6.31
C LYS A 131 19.16 21.76 5.00
N PRO A 132 18.41 22.86 4.90
CA PRO A 132 17.61 23.16 3.72
C PRO A 132 18.43 23.26 2.42
N GLU A 133 19.67 23.75 2.51
CA GLU A 133 20.54 23.99 1.34
C GLU A 133 20.96 22.72 0.59
N HIS A 134 21.06 21.59 1.28
CA HIS A 134 21.64 20.35 0.72
C HIS A 134 20.88 19.08 1.04
N GLY A 135 19.97 19.10 2.02
CA GLY A 135 19.26 17.92 2.50
C GLY A 135 17.76 17.94 2.27
N LEU A 136 17.18 19.10 1.92
CA LEU A 136 15.74 19.23 1.68
C LEU A 136 15.48 19.19 0.17
N PHE A 137 14.65 18.24 -0.23
CA PHE A 137 14.20 18.10 -1.61
C PHE A 137 12.67 18.16 -1.63
N TYR A 138 12.13 19.08 -2.41
CA TYR A 138 10.69 19.24 -2.60
C TYR A 138 10.37 19.08 -4.08
N PHE A 139 9.46 18.16 -4.38
CA PHE A 139 8.98 17.87 -5.72
C PHE A 139 7.47 18.01 -5.70
N ASP A 140 6.92 18.95 -6.47
CA ASP A 140 5.47 19.09 -6.57
C ASP A 140 4.84 17.97 -7.42
N ASN A 141 3.52 18.00 -7.60
CA ASN A 141 2.79 16.98 -8.36
C ASN A 141 3.21 16.86 -9.83
N SER A 142 3.92 17.84 -10.41
CA SER A 142 4.40 17.79 -11.78
C SER A 142 5.55 16.78 -11.99
N PHE A 143 6.22 16.37 -10.92
CA PHE A 143 7.29 15.38 -10.96
C PHE A 143 6.80 13.93 -10.96
N ARG A 144 5.47 13.69 -10.90
CA ARG A 144 4.94 12.32 -10.98
C ARG A 144 5.28 11.72 -12.36
N PRO A 145 5.95 10.53 -12.41
CA PRO A 145 6.32 9.90 -13.68
C PRO A 145 5.14 9.63 -14.62
N VAL A 146 3.97 9.40 -14.04
CA VAL A 146 2.69 9.31 -14.74
C VAL A 146 1.80 10.42 -14.21
N ALA A 147 1.45 11.36 -15.08
CA ALA A 147 0.55 12.46 -14.75
C ALA A 147 -0.81 11.91 -14.30
N LEU A 148 -1.34 12.44 -13.19
CA LEU A 148 -2.61 12.02 -12.63
C LEU A 148 -3.68 13.05 -12.97
N GLU A 149 -4.65 12.67 -13.80
CA GLU A 149 -5.88 13.42 -13.98
C GLU A 149 -6.84 13.09 -12.82
N GLN A 150 -7.39 14.13 -12.18
CA GLN A 150 -8.26 13.99 -11.02
C GLN A 150 -9.66 14.52 -11.32
N GLN A 151 -10.68 13.73 -10.97
CA GLN A 151 -12.07 14.14 -11.04
C GLN A 151 -12.74 13.90 -9.69
N TYR A 152 -13.46 14.91 -9.19
CA TYR A 152 -14.17 14.86 -7.92
C TYR A 152 -15.67 14.92 -8.17
N ILE A 153 -16.38 13.84 -7.86
CA ILE A 153 -17.83 13.74 -8.06
C ILE A 153 -18.52 13.78 -6.71
N GLY A 154 -19.09 14.94 -6.37
CA GLY A 154 -19.83 15.14 -5.13
C GLY A 154 -21.26 14.62 -5.23
N VAL A 155 -21.63 13.62 -4.43
CA VAL A 155 -23.01 13.12 -4.35
C VAL A 155 -23.79 13.88 -3.27
N THR A 156 -24.76 14.68 -3.68
CA THR A 156 -25.55 15.56 -2.79
C THR A 156 -26.79 14.89 -2.18
N GLU A 157 -27.13 13.68 -2.62
CA GLU A 157 -28.28 12.93 -2.12
C GLU A 157 -28.13 12.59 -0.63
N LYS A 158 -29.15 12.94 0.15
CA LYS A 158 -29.15 12.79 1.62
C LYS A 158 -29.61 11.40 2.05
N LYS A 159 -30.51 10.78 1.29
CA LYS A 159 -31.05 9.45 1.62
C LYS A 159 -30.01 8.38 1.31
N ALA A 160 -29.54 7.68 2.33
CA ALA A 160 -28.44 6.71 2.21
C ALA A 160 -28.65 5.67 1.09
N LEU A 161 -29.86 5.13 0.95
CA LEU A 161 -30.16 4.13 -0.10
C LEU A 161 -30.06 4.72 -1.51
N LYS A 162 -30.60 5.91 -1.73
CA LYS A 162 -30.51 6.60 -3.02
C LYS A 162 -29.10 7.04 -3.33
N ARG A 163 -28.37 7.53 -2.32
CA ARG A 163 -26.94 7.88 -2.44
C ARG A 163 -26.12 6.67 -2.89
N PHE A 164 -26.39 5.49 -2.34
CA PHE A 164 -25.72 4.26 -2.75
C PHE A 164 -26.00 3.89 -4.21
N GLN A 165 -27.25 4.01 -4.67
CA GLN A 165 -27.60 3.78 -6.07
C GLN A 165 -26.88 4.76 -6.99
N VAL A 166 -26.94 6.07 -6.68
CA VAL A 166 -26.26 7.11 -7.45
C VAL A 166 -24.75 6.88 -7.51
N MET A 167 -24.12 6.45 -6.40
CA MET A 167 -22.69 6.09 -6.42
C MET A 167 -22.41 4.91 -7.35
N ASN A 168 -23.25 3.87 -7.37
CA ASN A 168 -23.07 2.75 -8.30
C ASN A 168 -23.23 3.19 -9.76
N ASP A 169 -24.22 4.05 -10.05
CA ASP A 169 -24.42 4.60 -11.40
C ASP A 169 -23.20 5.38 -11.87
N ILE A 170 -22.64 6.22 -11.00
CA ILE A 170 -21.40 6.98 -11.27
C ILE A 170 -20.22 6.04 -11.48
N VAL A 171 -20.06 5.03 -10.63
CA VAL A 171 -18.96 4.05 -10.78
C VAL A 171 -19.10 3.30 -12.10
N TYR A 172 -20.31 2.89 -12.49
CA TYR A 172 -20.57 2.28 -13.79
C TYR A 172 -20.19 3.22 -14.94
N GLU A 173 -20.67 4.47 -14.93
CA GLU A 173 -20.37 5.47 -15.96
C GLU A 173 -18.85 5.68 -16.11
N LYS A 174 -18.16 5.91 -15.00
CA LYS A 174 -16.70 6.05 -14.99
C LYS A 174 -15.96 4.78 -15.40
N THR A 175 -16.50 3.62 -15.07
CA THR A 175 -15.92 2.35 -15.52
C THR A 175 -16.05 2.21 -17.04
N MET A 176 -17.19 2.60 -17.60
CA MET A 176 -17.46 2.54 -19.04
C MET A 176 -16.61 3.54 -19.86
N GLU A 177 -16.30 4.73 -19.33
CA GLU A 177 -15.39 5.70 -19.97
C GLU A 177 -14.02 5.09 -20.31
N HIS A 178 -13.59 4.09 -19.52
CA HIS A 178 -12.29 3.43 -19.64
C HIS A 178 -12.36 1.97 -20.11
N ALA A 179 -13.56 1.44 -20.35
CA ALA A 179 -13.77 0.05 -20.75
C ALA A 179 -12.99 -0.30 -22.03
N GLY A 180 -12.29 -1.43 -22.01
CA GLY A 180 -11.50 -1.94 -23.13
C GLY A 180 -10.25 -1.13 -23.47
N ARG A 181 -9.95 -0.07 -22.72
CA ARG A 181 -8.76 0.78 -22.92
C ARG A 181 -7.79 0.67 -21.75
N ASN A 182 -8.30 0.84 -20.53
CA ASN A 182 -7.52 0.86 -19.31
C ASN A 182 -8.07 -0.16 -18.31
N GLN A 183 -7.19 -0.68 -17.44
CA GLN A 183 -7.62 -1.40 -16.25
C GLN A 183 -8.09 -0.41 -15.19
N ILE A 184 -9.08 -0.82 -14.40
CA ILE A 184 -9.81 0.05 -13.49
C ILE A 184 -9.73 -0.56 -12.09
N LEU A 185 -9.31 0.26 -11.13
CA LEU A 185 -9.21 -0.11 -9.73
C LEU A 185 -10.21 0.69 -8.90
N VAL A 186 -11.17 0.00 -8.29
CA VAL A 186 -12.24 0.63 -7.50
C VAL A 186 -12.04 0.33 -6.02
N PHE A 187 -11.81 1.37 -5.22
CA PHE A 187 -11.69 1.22 -3.78
C PHE A 187 -13.03 1.40 -3.06
N VAL A 188 -13.36 0.47 -2.19
CA VAL A 188 -14.59 0.45 -1.37
C VAL A 188 -14.27 0.39 0.12
N HIS A 189 -15.25 0.62 1.00
CA HIS A 189 -15.00 0.78 2.45
C HIS A 189 -15.19 -0.51 3.26
N SER A 190 -15.72 -1.59 2.67
CA SER A 190 -15.86 -2.86 3.37
C SER A 190 -15.68 -4.08 2.47
N ARG A 191 -15.27 -5.22 3.08
CA ARG A 191 -15.15 -6.50 2.36
C ARG A 191 -16.45 -6.88 1.67
N LYS A 192 -17.59 -6.70 2.35
CA LYS A 192 -18.92 -6.98 1.80
C LYS A 192 -19.26 -6.07 0.62
N GLU A 193 -18.78 -4.84 0.64
CA GLU A 193 -19.02 -3.89 -0.44
C GLU A 193 -18.23 -4.25 -1.71
N THR A 194 -17.03 -4.84 -1.59
CA THR A 194 -16.24 -5.26 -2.78
C THR A 194 -17.09 -6.15 -3.70
N GLY A 195 -17.71 -7.19 -3.16
CA GLY A 195 -18.58 -8.08 -3.92
C GLY A 195 -19.89 -7.43 -4.36
N LYS A 196 -20.51 -6.60 -3.51
CA LYS A 196 -21.77 -5.92 -3.84
C LYS A 196 -21.61 -4.95 -5.02
N THR A 197 -20.59 -4.10 -4.97
CA THR A 197 -20.32 -3.12 -6.02
C THR A 197 -19.86 -3.84 -7.30
N ALA A 198 -19.07 -4.91 -7.18
CA ALA A 198 -18.65 -5.70 -8.34
C ALA A 198 -19.84 -6.31 -9.08
N ARG A 199 -20.76 -6.96 -8.33
CA ARG A 199 -22.01 -7.50 -8.90
C ARG A 199 -22.89 -6.39 -9.47
N ALA A 200 -23.05 -5.27 -8.76
CA ALA A 200 -23.85 -4.16 -9.27
C ALA A 200 -23.33 -3.63 -10.61
N ILE A 201 -22.01 -3.44 -10.76
CA ILE A 201 -21.41 -3.00 -12.02
C ILE A 201 -21.60 -4.05 -13.11
N ARG A 202 -21.33 -5.32 -12.82
CA ARG A 202 -21.55 -6.42 -13.76
C ARG A 202 -23.01 -6.50 -14.22
N ASP A 203 -23.95 -6.45 -13.29
CA ASP A 203 -25.39 -6.55 -13.59
C ASP A 203 -25.85 -5.37 -14.45
N MET A 204 -25.36 -4.15 -14.18
CA MET A 204 -25.58 -2.99 -15.05
C MET A 204 -24.95 -3.16 -16.44
N CYS A 205 -23.78 -3.80 -16.55
CA CYS A 205 -23.18 -4.12 -17.84
C CYS A 205 -23.97 -5.16 -18.63
N LEU A 206 -24.57 -6.14 -17.95
CA LEU A 206 -25.45 -7.15 -18.57
C LEU A 206 -26.77 -6.51 -19.02
N GLU A 207 -27.40 -5.70 -18.18
CA GLU A 207 -28.66 -5.02 -18.49
C GLU A 207 -28.54 -4.08 -19.70
N LYS A 208 -27.39 -3.41 -19.83
CA LYS A 208 -27.13 -2.43 -20.90
C LYS A 208 -26.37 -3.01 -22.11
N ASP A 209 -26.11 -4.32 -22.11
CA ASP A 209 -25.34 -5.02 -23.16
C ASP A 209 -23.94 -4.40 -23.43
N THR A 210 -23.25 -3.98 -22.37
CA THR A 210 -21.92 -3.35 -22.45
C THR A 210 -20.77 -4.24 -21.98
N LEU A 211 -21.06 -5.49 -21.63
CA LEU A 211 -20.07 -6.43 -21.08
C LEU A 211 -18.93 -6.76 -22.06
N GLY A 212 -19.26 -6.89 -23.36
CA GLY A 212 -18.29 -7.17 -24.42
C GLY A 212 -17.24 -6.07 -24.63
N GLN A 213 -17.41 -4.90 -24.00
CA GLN A 213 -16.41 -3.82 -24.03
C GLN A 213 -15.20 -4.12 -23.13
N PHE A 214 -15.37 -4.94 -22.07
CA PHE A 214 -14.28 -5.32 -21.17
C PHE A 214 -13.50 -6.51 -21.72
N LEU A 215 -14.21 -7.57 -22.11
CA LEU A 215 -13.61 -8.77 -22.67
C LEU A 215 -14.21 -9.03 -24.04
N ARG A 216 -13.35 -9.10 -25.07
CA ARG A 216 -13.76 -9.54 -26.40
C ARG A 216 -14.11 -11.03 -26.33
N GLU A 217 -15.26 -11.39 -26.88
CA GLU A 217 -15.68 -12.79 -26.99
C GLU A 217 -14.63 -13.61 -27.75
N GLY A 218 -14.29 -14.79 -27.21
CA GLY A 218 -13.28 -15.68 -27.78
C GLY A 218 -11.83 -15.19 -27.60
N SER A 219 -11.58 -14.17 -26.79
CA SER A 219 -10.21 -13.76 -26.47
C SER A 219 -9.49 -14.78 -25.58
N ALA A 220 -8.17 -14.90 -25.73
CA ALA A 220 -7.35 -15.75 -24.88
C ALA A 220 -7.50 -15.40 -23.38
N SER A 221 -7.69 -14.11 -23.08
CA SER A 221 -7.93 -13.66 -21.70
C SER A 221 -9.24 -14.18 -21.14
N MET A 222 -10.30 -14.28 -21.94
CA MET A 222 -11.59 -14.83 -21.51
C MET A 222 -11.48 -16.32 -21.18
N GLU A 223 -10.75 -17.10 -21.99
CA GLU A 223 -10.51 -18.53 -21.75
C GLU A 223 -9.67 -18.73 -20.48
N VAL A 224 -8.59 -17.97 -20.30
CA VAL A 224 -7.77 -17.99 -19.07
C VAL A 224 -8.64 -17.70 -17.85
N LEU A 225 -9.42 -16.61 -17.87
CA LEU A 225 -10.29 -16.24 -16.75
C LEU A 225 -11.33 -17.32 -16.44
N ARG A 226 -11.90 -17.98 -17.45
CA ARG A 226 -12.87 -19.06 -17.26
C ARG A 226 -12.22 -20.28 -16.61
N THR A 227 -11.03 -20.69 -17.07
CA THR A 227 -10.29 -21.81 -16.49
C THR A 227 -9.85 -21.51 -15.05
N GLU A 228 -9.34 -20.32 -14.78
CA GLU A 228 -8.92 -19.93 -13.42
C GLU A 228 -10.12 -19.80 -12.48
N ALA A 229 -11.29 -19.36 -12.96
CA ALA A 229 -12.51 -19.28 -12.16
C ALA A 229 -12.96 -20.65 -11.60
N GLU A 230 -12.68 -21.75 -12.30
CA GLU A 230 -12.99 -23.10 -11.83
C GLU A 230 -12.11 -23.54 -10.64
N GLN A 231 -10.90 -23.00 -10.53
CA GLN A 231 -9.93 -23.32 -9.49
C GLN A 231 -10.10 -22.46 -8.23
N VAL A 232 -10.77 -21.32 -8.35
CA VAL A 232 -11.02 -20.38 -7.27
C VAL A 232 -11.98 -20.94 -6.22
N LYS A 233 -11.61 -20.77 -4.95
CA LYS A 233 -12.44 -21.22 -3.81
C LYS A 233 -13.49 -20.21 -3.41
N ASN A 234 -13.24 -18.92 -3.65
CA ASN A 234 -14.16 -17.85 -3.30
C ASN A 234 -15.35 -17.84 -4.29
N PRO A 235 -16.60 -18.07 -3.83
CA PRO A 235 -17.75 -18.17 -4.71
C PRO A 235 -18.07 -16.85 -5.41
N GLU A 236 -17.85 -15.71 -4.76
CA GLU A 236 -18.09 -14.38 -5.34
C GLU A 236 -17.07 -14.10 -6.46
N LEU A 237 -15.80 -14.44 -6.24
CA LEU A 237 -14.77 -14.28 -7.26
C LEU A 237 -15.02 -15.18 -8.48
N ARG A 238 -15.42 -16.44 -8.25
CA ARG A 238 -15.78 -17.38 -9.32
C ARG A 238 -16.93 -16.88 -10.20
N GLU A 239 -17.88 -16.15 -9.61
CA GLU A 239 -19.01 -15.56 -10.34
C GLU A 239 -18.61 -14.32 -11.18
N LEU A 240 -17.52 -13.65 -10.82
CA LEU A 240 -17.09 -12.37 -11.41
C LEU A 240 -15.97 -12.54 -12.45
N LEU A 241 -15.04 -13.46 -12.22
CA LEU A 241 -13.85 -13.65 -13.08
C LEU A 241 -14.17 -13.87 -14.56
N PRO A 242 -15.16 -14.70 -14.96
CA PRO A 242 -15.47 -14.91 -16.38
C PRO A 242 -15.85 -13.63 -17.15
N TYR A 243 -16.23 -12.59 -16.42
CA TYR A 243 -16.64 -11.30 -16.95
C TYR A 243 -15.52 -10.25 -16.94
N GLY A 244 -14.33 -10.60 -16.43
CA GLY A 244 -13.20 -9.67 -16.31
C GLY A 244 -13.27 -8.77 -15.07
N PHE A 245 -14.14 -9.12 -14.12
CA PHE A 245 -14.29 -8.45 -12.83
C PHE A 245 -13.65 -9.31 -11.73
N ALA A 246 -13.00 -8.67 -10.76
CA ALA A 246 -12.47 -9.37 -9.60
C ALA A 246 -12.64 -8.56 -8.32
N ILE A 247 -12.65 -9.25 -7.19
CA ILE A 247 -12.59 -8.66 -5.86
C ILE A 247 -11.23 -8.98 -5.22
N HIS A 248 -10.72 -8.07 -4.42
CA HIS A 248 -9.50 -8.29 -3.63
C HIS A 248 -9.64 -7.68 -2.24
N HIS A 249 -9.50 -8.52 -1.21
CA HIS A 249 -9.47 -8.08 0.17
C HIS A 249 -8.82 -9.10 1.10
N ALA A 250 -8.33 -8.66 2.26
CA ALA A 250 -7.66 -9.51 3.25
C ALA A 250 -8.48 -10.71 3.79
N GLY A 251 -9.80 -10.71 3.62
CA GLY A 251 -10.66 -11.86 3.96
C GLY A 251 -10.62 -13.03 2.96
N MET A 252 -9.97 -12.89 1.80
CA MET A 252 -9.81 -13.96 0.82
C MET A 252 -8.63 -14.87 1.18
N SER A 253 -8.63 -16.09 0.64
CA SER A 253 -7.49 -16.98 0.80
C SER A 253 -6.24 -16.34 0.17
N ARG A 254 -5.05 -16.64 0.70
CA ARG A 254 -3.78 -16.13 0.12
C ARG A 254 -3.63 -16.55 -1.34
N VAL A 255 -4.03 -17.79 -1.66
CA VAL A 255 -4.00 -18.33 -3.02
C VAL A 255 -4.88 -17.52 -3.97
N ASP A 256 -6.14 -17.26 -3.60
CA ASP A 256 -7.05 -16.47 -4.45
C ASP A 256 -6.56 -15.02 -4.61
N ARG A 257 -5.97 -14.42 -3.57
CA ARG A 257 -5.41 -13.05 -3.65
C ARG A 257 -4.25 -12.96 -4.62
N THR A 258 -3.29 -13.88 -4.50
CA THR A 258 -2.13 -13.93 -5.41
C THR A 258 -2.58 -14.21 -6.85
N LEU A 259 -3.56 -15.10 -7.05
CA LEU A 259 -4.13 -15.32 -8.38
C LEU A 259 -4.75 -14.04 -8.97
N VAL A 260 -5.52 -13.28 -8.17
CA VAL A 260 -6.10 -12.00 -8.63
C VAL A 260 -5.02 -10.95 -8.91
N GLU A 261 -3.95 -10.92 -8.12
CA GLU A 261 -2.78 -10.06 -8.34
C GLU A 261 -2.12 -10.37 -9.69
N ASP A 262 -1.83 -11.65 -9.95
CA ASP A 262 -1.18 -12.12 -11.18
C ASP A 262 -2.07 -11.86 -12.41
N LEU A 263 -3.36 -12.23 -12.35
CA LEU A 263 -4.32 -12.01 -13.43
C LEU A 263 -4.56 -10.53 -13.74
N PHE A 264 -4.41 -9.65 -12.75
CA PHE A 264 -4.49 -8.21 -12.95
C PHE A 264 -3.18 -7.66 -13.54
N ALA A 265 -2.01 -8.13 -13.08
CA ALA A 265 -0.72 -7.75 -13.65
C ALA A 265 -0.59 -8.14 -15.13
N ASP A 266 -1.11 -9.33 -15.50
CA ASP A 266 -1.12 -9.85 -16.87
C ASP A 266 -2.24 -9.25 -17.75
N ARG A 267 -2.99 -8.28 -17.22
CA ARG A 267 -4.08 -7.56 -17.90
C ARG A 267 -5.28 -8.42 -18.32
N HIS A 268 -5.47 -9.58 -17.72
CA HIS A 268 -6.67 -10.39 -17.93
C HIS A 268 -7.88 -9.76 -17.23
N ILE A 269 -7.73 -9.35 -15.97
CA ILE A 269 -8.79 -8.65 -15.21
C ILE A 269 -8.83 -7.17 -15.66
N GLN A 270 -10.02 -6.70 -16.05
CA GLN A 270 -10.23 -5.30 -16.46
C GLN A 270 -10.66 -4.41 -15.31
N VAL A 271 -11.48 -4.93 -14.39
CA VAL A 271 -12.01 -4.17 -13.25
C VAL A 271 -11.75 -4.94 -11.97
N ARG A 272 -10.96 -4.36 -11.06
CA ARG A 272 -10.66 -4.94 -9.76
C ARG A 272 -11.22 -4.05 -8.65
N LEU A 273 -11.94 -4.67 -7.71
CA LEU A 273 -12.52 -3.98 -6.56
C LEU A 273 -11.76 -4.33 -5.29
N ASP A 274 -11.18 -3.30 -4.67
CA ASP A 274 -10.28 -3.43 -3.54
C ASP A 274 -10.87 -2.78 -2.28
N LEU A 275 -10.54 -3.32 -1.11
CA LEU A 275 -10.78 -2.61 0.15
C LEU A 275 -9.79 -1.45 0.29
N SER A 276 -10.31 -0.23 0.53
CA SER A 276 -9.54 1.01 0.74
C SER A 276 -8.44 0.90 1.81
N PRO A 277 -7.45 1.82 1.80
CA PRO A 277 -6.11 1.72 1.25
C PRO A 277 -5.13 0.89 2.11
N VAL A 278 -5.59 0.10 3.08
CA VAL A 278 -4.71 -0.84 3.81
C VAL A 278 -4.04 -1.84 2.83
N VAL A 279 -4.65 -2.02 1.65
CA VAL A 279 -4.18 -2.87 0.54
C VAL A 279 -3.44 -2.08 -0.56
N ALA A 280 -3.74 -0.78 -0.75
CA ALA A 280 -3.11 0.03 -1.83
C ALA A 280 -1.59 0.19 -1.64
N SER A 281 -1.12 0.24 -0.39
CA SER A 281 0.31 0.33 -0.05
C SER A 281 1.10 -0.96 -0.28
N GLY A 282 0.47 -2.03 -0.77
CA GLY A 282 1.10 -3.33 -1.01
C GLY A 282 1.01 -3.84 -2.45
N MET A 283 0.33 -3.11 -3.34
CA MET A 283 -0.11 -3.60 -4.65
C MET A 283 0.16 -2.65 -5.83
N LEU A 284 0.68 -1.45 -5.57
CA LEU A 284 1.10 -0.47 -6.58
C LEU A 284 2.62 -0.35 -6.56
#